data_AF-A0A7M3WUF0-F1
#
_entry.id   AF-A0A7M3WUF0-F1
#
_cell.length_a   1.000
_cell.length_b   1.000
_cell.length_c   1.000
_cell.angle_alpha   90.00
_cell.angle_beta   90.00
_cell.angle_gamma   90.00
#
_symmetry.space_group_name_H-M   'P 1'
#
loop_
_entity.id
_entity.type
_entity.pdbx_description
1 polymer ?
#
loop_
_entity_poly.entity_id
_entity_poly.type
_entity_poly.pdbx_seq_one_letter_code
_entity_poly.pdbx_strand_id
1 'polypeptide(L)'
;MARPSKAHRPKRRWIGVEVGSHLTERAHIEKVLEAMFDVNVRLMDVVPAHQRDADEGVAILGVTLAVAPVVRAALADDSAWTTHGLRSVTTSGKIRLVRERLGLPRPPRR
;
A
#
# COMPACT_ATOMS: atom_id res chain seq x y z
N MET A 1 -14.41 -8.59 26.55
CA MET A 1 -13.32 -7.58 26.59
C MET A 1 -13.80 -6.32 25.90
N ALA A 2 -13.78 -5.17 26.57
CA ALA A 2 -14.18 -3.90 25.97
C ALA A 2 -13.23 -3.53 24.81
N ARG A 3 -13.78 -3.06 23.68
CA ARG A 3 -12.96 -2.54 22.58
C ARG A 3 -12.12 -1.37 23.12
N PRO A 4 -10.80 -1.34 22.90
CA PRO A 4 -9.95 -0.25 23.38
C PRO A 4 -10.48 1.09 22.89
N SER A 5 -10.46 2.09 23.77
CA SER A 5 -10.92 3.45 23.45
C SER A 5 -10.13 4.00 22.25
N LYS A 6 -10.70 5.00 21.55
CA LYS A 6 -10.05 5.63 20.38
C LYS A 6 -8.61 6.10 20.68
N ALA A 7 -8.30 6.44 21.93
CA ALA A 7 -6.98 6.88 22.36
C ALA A 7 -5.94 5.76 22.42
N HIS A 8 -6.35 4.52 22.72
CA HIS A 8 -5.44 3.38 22.87
C HIS A 8 -5.21 2.59 21.57
N ARG A 9 -5.92 2.92 20.48
CA ARG A 9 -5.72 2.23 19.20
C ARG A 9 -4.41 2.71 18.54
N PRO A 10 -3.55 1.80 18.05
CA PRO A 10 -2.36 2.19 17.30
C PRO A 10 -2.75 3.01 16.07
N LYS A 11 -2.12 4.19 15.92
CA LYS A 11 -2.34 5.09 14.78
C LYS A 11 -1.78 4.42 13.52
N ARG A 12 -2.56 4.45 12.43
CA ARG A 12 -2.18 3.85 11.14
C ARG A 12 -1.95 4.93 10.08
N ARG A 13 -1.21 4.55 9.05
CA ARG A 13 -1.03 5.30 7.80
C ARG A 13 -1.31 4.39 6.62
N TRP A 14 -1.81 4.99 5.56
CA TRP A 14 -2.12 4.35 4.30
C TRP A 14 -1.17 4.92 3.27
N ILE A 15 -0.48 4.04 2.55
CA ILE A 15 0.47 4.38 1.52
C ILE A 15 -0.09 3.84 0.21
N GLY A 16 -0.27 4.72 -0.77
CA GLY A 16 -0.60 4.33 -2.13
C GLY A 16 0.69 4.13 -2.91
N VAL A 17 0.79 3.00 -3.57
CA VAL A 17 1.96 2.61 -4.36
C VAL A 17 1.56 2.25 -5.78
N GLU A 18 2.44 2.55 -6.72
CA GLU A 18 2.42 1.99 -8.07
C GLU A 18 3.08 0.63 -8.04
N VAL A 19 2.56 -0.24 -8.89
CA VAL A 19 2.96 -1.64 -9.00
C VAL A 19 3.25 -1.92 -10.47
N GLY A 20 4.43 -2.46 -10.75
CA GLY A 20 4.83 -2.84 -12.10
C GLY A 20 3.84 -3.83 -12.72
N SER A 21 3.67 -3.76 -14.05
CA SER A 21 2.73 -4.61 -14.81
C SER A 21 2.94 -6.11 -14.64
N HIS A 22 4.16 -6.54 -14.28
CA HIS A 22 4.52 -7.94 -14.02
C HIS A 22 3.92 -8.50 -12.72
N LEU A 23 3.49 -7.65 -11.78
CA LEU A 23 2.88 -8.06 -10.51
C LEU A 23 1.35 -8.05 -10.64
N THR A 24 0.81 -9.14 -11.16
CA THR A 24 -0.63 -9.32 -11.35
C THR A 24 -1.33 -9.94 -10.14
N GLU A 25 -0.61 -10.75 -9.37
CA GLU A 25 -1.17 -11.52 -8.27
C GLU A 25 -0.90 -10.86 -6.92
N ARG A 26 -1.96 -10.76 -6.10
CA ARG A 26 -1.89 -10.26 -4.72
C ARG A 26 -0.85 -11.02 -3.89
N ALA A 27 -0.77 -12.35 -4.05
CA ALA A 27 0.15 -13.19 -3.29
C ALA A 27 1.63 -12.90 -3.62
N HIS A 28 1.94 -12.57 -4.88
CA HIS A 28 3.31 -12.19 -5.26
C HIS A 28 3.70 -10.85 -4.63
N ILE A 29 2.80 -9.88 -4.62
CA ILE A 29 3.04 -8.58 -3.98
C ILE A 29 3.25 -8.75 -2.47
N GLU A 30 2.47 -9.63 -1.81
CA GLU A 30 2.67 -9.93 -0.38
C GLU A 30 4.07 -10.52 -0.12
N LYS A 31 4.52 -11.47 -0.93
CA LYS A 31 5.88 -12.05 -0.81
C LYS A 31 6.98 -11.00 -1.00
N VAL A 32 6.81 -10.09 -1.96
CA VAL A 32 7.76 -8.99 -2.20
C VAL A 32 7.81 -8.04 -0.99
N LEU A 33 6.65 -7.72 -0.41
CA LEU A 33 6.57 -6.88 0.80
C LEU A 33 7.23 -7.55 2.00
N GLU A 34 7.02 -8.85 2.19
CA GLU A 34 7.66 -9.63 3.26
C GLU A 34 9.18 -9.71 3.09
N ALA A 35 9.68 -9.80 1.85
CA ALA A 35 11.11 -9.80 1.57
C ALA A 35 11.76 -8.41 1.72
N MET A 36 11.03 -7.34 1.38
CA MET A 36 11.53 -5.96 1.41
C MET A 36 11.49 -5.35 2.82
N PHE A 37 10.57 -5.79 3.67
CA PHE A 37 10.29 -5.17 4.96
C PHE A 37 10.26 -6.20 6.11
N ASP A 38 11.17 -6.05 7.07
CA ASP A 38 11.12 -6.77 8.36
C ASP A 38 10.08 -6.17 9.35
N VAL A 39 9.11 -5.44 8.82
CA VAL A 39 8.09 -4.72 9.60
C VAL A 39 6.71 -5.07 9.09
N ASN A 40 5.70 -4.96 9.94
CA ASN A 40 4.33 -5.31 9.57
C ASN A 40 3.74 -4.32 8.56
N VAL A 41 3.78 -4.71 7.27
CA VAL A 41 3.16 -4.01 6.15
C VAL A 41 1.98 -4.83 5.65
N ARG A 42 0.77 -4.33 5.86
CA ARG A 42 -0.43 -5.03 5.41
C ARG A 42 -0.85 -4.57 4.02
N LEU A 43 -0.95 -5.50 3.07
CA LEU A 43 -1.53 -5.24 1.76
C LEU A 43 -3.06 -5.16 1.84
N MET A 44 -3.61 -3.98 1.53
CA MET A 44 -5.02 -3.69 1.79
C MET A 44 -5.88 -3.68 0.54
N ASP A 45 -5.34 -3.20 -0.56
CA ASP A 45 -5.97 -3.31 -1.86
C ASP A 45 -4.90 -3.43 -2.94
N VAL A 46 -5.23 -4.10 -4.03
CA VAL A 46 -4.40 -4.21 -5.23
C VAL A 46 -5.33 -4.15 -6.42
N VAL A 47 -4.99 -3.28 -7.37
CA VAL A 47 -5.63 -3.23 -8.68
C VAL A 47 -4.52 -3.32 -9.71
N PRO A 48 -4.30 -4.50 -10.31
CA PRO A 48 -3.24 -4.70 -11.29
C PRO A 48 -3.43 -3.84 -12.55
N ALA A 49 -2.34 -3.66 -13.31
CA ALA A 49 -2.30 -2.90 -14.56
C ALA A 49 -3.42 -3.30 -15.54
N HIS A 50 -3.58 -4.61 -15.77
CA HIS A 50 -4.61 -5.15 -16.67
C HIS A 50 -6.05 -4.83 -16.25
N GLN A 51 -6.30 -4.58 -14.97
CA GLN A 51 -7.64 -4.23 -14.47
C GLN A 51 -7.91 -2.72 -14.57
N ARG A 52 -6.86 -1.90 -14.70
CA ARG A 52 -6.96 -0.44 -14.84
C ARG A 52 -6.91 0.04 -16.28
N ASP A 53 -6.60 -0.84 -17.23
CA ASP A 53 -6.27 -0.48 -18.61
C ASP A 53 -5.17 0.60 -18.65
N ALA A 54 -4.11 0.35 -17.88
CA ALA A 54 -2.97 1.25 -17.70
C ALA A 54 -1.67 0.44 -17.73
N ASP A 55 -0.55 1.12 -17.96
CA ASP A 55 0.78 0.48 -17.97
C ASP A 55 1.19 -0.04 -16.58
N GLU A 56 0.60 0.50 -15.52
CA GLU A 56 0.97 0.23 -14.14
C GLU A 56 -0.26 -0.05 -13.26
N GLY A 57 -0.10 -1.03 -12.37
CA GLY A 57 -1.04 -1.31 -11.30
C GLY A 57 -0.88 -0.35 -10.14
N VAL A 58 -1.83 -0.39 -9.21
CA VAL A 58 -1.72 0.34 -7.95
C VAL A 58 -2.09 -0.56 -6.79
N ALA A 59 -1.47 -0.30 -5.65
CA ALA A 59 -1.81 -0.96 -4.40
C ALA A 59 -1.90 0.02 -3.24
N ILE A 60 -2.59 -0.40 -2.19
CA ILE A 60 -2.70 0.33 -0.94
C ILE A 60 -2.10 -0.52 0.17
N LEU A 61 -1.08 0.02 0.82
CA LEU A 61 -0.43 -0.55 1.99
C LEU A 61 -0.95 0.12 3.26
N GLY A 62 -1.16 -0.69 4.30
CA GLY A 62 -1.58 -0.23 5.61
C GLY A 62 -0.50 -0.53 6.65
N VAL A 63 0.12 0.52 7.17
CA VAL A 63 1.23 0.44 8.15
C VAL A 63 0.88 1.18 9.44
N THR A 64 1.65 0.93 10.51
CA THR A 64 1.58 1.76 11.72
C THR A 64 2.23 3.12 11.47
N LEU A 65 1.86 4.13 12.26
CA LEU A 65 2.44 5.46 12.15
C LEU A 65 3.97 5.45 12.38
N ALA A 66 4.46 4.61 13.29
CA ALA A 66 5.88 4.50 13.59
C ALA A 66 6.70 3.97 12.40
N VAL A 67 6.12 3.03 11.64
CA VAL A 67 6.78 2.36 10.52
C VAL A 67 6.64 3.14 9.21
N ALA A 68 5.64 4.00 9.08
CA ALA A 68 5.34 4.72 7.85
C ALA A 68 6.52 5.51 7.23
N PRO A 69 7.39 6.20 8.00
CA PRO A 69 8.54 6.89 7.43
C PRO A 69 9.54 5.94 6.77
N VAL A 70 9.82 4.79 7.39
CA VAL A 70 10.76 3.78 6.90
C VAL A 70 10.26 3.16 5.60
N VAL A 71 9.00 2.72 5.59
CA VAL A 71 8.38 2.11 4.40
C VAL A 71 8.31 3.11 3.25
N ARG A 72 7.95 4.37 3.54
CA ARG A 72 7.94 5.42 2.52
C ARG A 72 9.33 5.71 1.95
N ALA A 73 10.36 5.76 2.79
CA ALA A 73 11.72 6.00 2.33
C ALA A 73 12.21 4.89 1.41
N ALA A 74 12.00 3.63 1.79
CA ALA A 74 12.41 2.47 1.00
C ALA A 74 11.68 2.42 -0.37
N LEU A 75 10.39 2.79 -0.42
CA LEU A 75 9.60 2.84 -1.66
C LEU A 75 9.82 4.12 -2.48
N ALA A 76 10.55 5.10 -1.97
CA ALA A 76 10.91 6.31 -2.70
C ALA A 76 12.25 6.16 -3.42
N ASP A 77 13.03 5.12 -3.08
CA ASP A 77 14.28 4.78 -3.74
C ASP A 77 13.99 4.18 -5.13
N ASP A 78 14.69 4.66 -6.16
CA ASP A 78 14.49 4.18 -7.54
C ASP A 78 14.83 2.69 -7.70
N SER A 79 15.72 2.15 -6.85
CA SER A 79 16.03 0.72 -6.83
C SER A 79 14.83 -0.15 -6.45
N ALA A 80 13.86 0.39 -5.70
CA ALA A 80 12.63 -0.32 -5.36
C ALA A 80 11.75 -0.56 -6.60
N TRP A 81 11.74 0.39 -7.53
CA TRP A 81 11.04 0.20 -8.81
C TRP A 81 11.75 -0.83 -9.69
N THR A 82 13.07 -0.70 -9.86
CA THR A 82 13.83 -1.60 -10.74
C THR A 82 13.89 -3.04 -10.22
N THR A 83 14.01 -3.22 -8.90
CA THR A 83 14.21 -4.55 -8.28
C THR A 83 12.89 -5.22 -7.94
N HIS A 84 11.92 -4.47 -7.44
CA HIS A 84 10.69 -4.99 -6.86
C HIS A 84 9.43 -4.54 -7.58
N GLY A 85 9.51 -3.59 -8.51
CA GLY A 85 8.35 -3.06 -9.21
C GLY A 85 7.39 -2.28 -8.30
N LEU A 86 7.88 -1.69 -7.21
CA LEU A 86 7.05 -0.96 -6.25
C LEU A 86 7.57 0.46 -6.09
N ARG A 87 6.67 1.44 -6.14
CA ARG A 87 7.01 2.85 -5.93
C ARG A 87 5.96 3.57 -5.09
N SER A 88 6.38 4.37 -4.12
CA SER A 88 5.43 5.18 -3.35
C SER A 88 4.94 6.40 -4.11
N VAL A 89 3.63 6.61 -4.13
CA VAL A 89 2.98 7.74 -4.81
C VAL A 89 2.39 8.73 -3.80
N THR A 90 1.72 8.21 -2.77
CA THR A 90 0.96 9.05 -1.83
C THR A 90 0.88 8.43 -0.45
N THR A 91 0.75 9.25 0.59
CA THR A 91 0.50 8.79 1.96
C THR A 91 -0.62 9.62 2.61
N SER A 92 -1.46 8.98 3.43
CA SER A 92 -2.50 9.67 4.21
C SER A 92 -2.88 8.91 5.48
N GLY A 93 -3.47 9.62 6.45
CA GLY A 93 -4.14 9.00 7.60
C GLY A 93 -5.48 8.34 7.26
N LYS A 94 -6.04 8.60 6.07
CA LYS A 94 -7.35 8.10 5.65
C LYS A 94 -7.24 7.32 4.33
N ILE A 95 -7.61 6.04 4.33
CA ILE A 95 -7.60 5.18 3.14
C ILE A 95 -8.42 5.75 1.99
N ARG A 96 -9.54 6.43 2.31
CA ARG A 96 -10.38 7.12 1.33
C ARG A 96 -9.58 8.13 0.49
N LEU A 97 -8.70 8.92 1.13
CA LEU A 97 -7.90 9.93 0.44
C LEU A 97 -6.81 9.29 -0.42
N VAL A 98 -6.27 8.14 -0.01
CA VAL A 98 -5.33 7.38 -0.84
C VAL A 98 -6.02 6.84 -2.08
N ARG A 99 -7.19 6.21 -1.93
CA ARG A 99 -8.00 5.73 -3.08
C ARG A 99 -8.31 6.83 -4.07
N GLU A 100 -8.78 7.98 -3.59
CA GLU A 100 -9.11 9.13 -4.44
C GLU A 100 -7.91 9.61 -5.25
N ARG A 101 -6.72 9.67 -4.64
CA ARG A 101 -5.48 10.06 -5.32
C ARG A 101 -4.99 9.01 -6.33
N LEU A 102 -5.28 7.72 -6.10
CA LEU A 102 -4.98 6.62 -7.02
C LEU A 102 -6.04 6.44 -8.12
N GLY A 103 -7.10 7.26 -8.13
CA GLY A 103 -8.23 7.09 -9.05
C GLY A 103 -9.03 5.81 -8.81
N LEU A 104 -8.93 5.20 -7.63
CA LEU A 104 -9.62 3.96 -7.32
C LEU A 104 -11.08 4.22 -6.92
N PRO A 105 -12.05 3.44 -7.43
CA PRO A 105 -13.43 3.56 -7.03
C PRO A 105 -13.59 3.24 -5.54
N ARG A 106 -14.69 3.73 -4.95
CA ARG A 106 -15.04 3.37 -3.57
C ARG A 106 -15.35 1.87 -3.54
N PRO A 107 -14.81 1.13 -2.54
CA PRO A 107 -15.14 -0.27 -2.42
C PRO A 107 -16.66 -0.41 -2.17
N PRO A 108 -17.30 -1.47 -2.70
CA PRO A 108 -18.70 -1.73 -2.45
C PRO A 108 -18.96 -1.82 -0.94
N ARG A 109 -20.04 -1.18 -0.47
CA ARG A 109 -20.45 -1.26 0.94
C ARG A 109 -20.96 -2.69 1.19
N ARG A 110 -20.23 -3.46 2.00
CA ARG A 110 -20.74 -4.68 2.63
C ARG A 110 -21.46 -4.34 3.92
#